data_AF-A0A2M6Z334-F1
#
_entry.id   AF-A0A2M6Z334-F1
#
_cell.length_a   1.000
_cell.length_b   1.000
_cell.length_c   1.000
_cell.angle_alpha   90.00
_cell.angle_beta   90.00
_cell.angle_gamma   90.00
#
_symmetry.space_group_name_H-M   'P 1'
#
loop_
_entity.id
_entity.type
_entity.pdbx_description
1 polymer ?
#
loop_
_entity_poly.entity_id
_entity_poly.type
_entity_poly.pdbx_seq_one_letter_code
_entity_poly.pdbx_strand_id
1 'polypeptide(L)'
;MKNLVGKKYEILEHKADLKIRAFGKTKQELFLNMLLGMTSGLRPKVKNPCLRRREKPKIKIIRIKSLNLETLLVDFLSEVLY
;
A
#
# COMPACT_ATOMS: atom_id res chain seq x y z
N MET A 1 -10.82 7.25 23.06
CA MET A 1 -10.15 7.36 21.74
C MET A 1 -8.75 6.79 21.86
N LYS A 2 -8.38 5.75 21.10
CA LYS A 2 -7.01 5.21 21.12
C LYS A 2 -6.07 6.20 20.43
N ASN A 3 -5.06 6.69 21.14
CA ASN A 3 -4.01 7.53 20.57
C ASN A 3 -3.28 6.77 19.44
N LEU A 4 -3.38 7.28 18.21
CA LEU A 4 -2.79 6.73 16.99
C LEU A 4 -1.41 7.34 16.70
N VAL A 5 -0.58 7.57 17.72
CA VAL A 5 0.75 8.12 17.51
C VAL A 5 1.60 7.07 16.78
N GLY A 6 1.83 7.27 15.49
CA GLY A 6 2.76 6.48 14.67
C GLY A 6 2.15 5.41 13.74
N LYS A 7 0.82 5.26 13.66
CA LYS A 7 0.23 4.31 12.69
C LYS A 7 0.31 4.86 11.26
N LYS A 8 0.83 4.04 10.33
CA LYS A 8 0.89 4.33 8.90
C LYS A 8 -0.41 3.97 8.19
N TYR A 9 -0.95 2.78 8.47
CA TYR A 9 -2.23 2.33 7.96
C TYR A 9 -2.88 1.34 8.94
N GLU A 10 -4.16 1.07 8.74
CA GLU A 10 -4.89 -0.03 9.36
C GLU A 10 -5.72 -0.77 8.31
N ILE A 11 -5.81 -2.09 8.45
CA ILE A 11 -6.74 -2.92 7.69
C ILE A 11 -8.03 -2.96 8.50
N LEU A 12 -9.13 -2.61 7.87
CA LEU A 12 -10.46 -2.62 8.46
C LEU A 12 -11.15 -3.94 8.08
N GLU A 13 -11.98 -4.44 8.99
CA GLU A 13 -12.76 -5.64 8.74
C GLU A 13 -13.71 -5.43 7.55
N HIS A 14 -13.67 -6.38 6.62
CA HIS A 14 -14.49 -6.38 5.42
C HIS A 14 -14.68 -7.84 4.95
N LYS A 15 -15.86 -8.15 4.41
CA LYS A 15 -16.31 -9.54 4.20
C LYS A 15 -15.65 -10.25 3.02
N ALA A 16 -15.17 -9.50 2.03
CA ALA A 16 -14.66 -10.07 0.77
C ALA A 16 -13.33 -9.41 0.35
N ASP A 17 -13.34 -8.08 0.22
CA ASP A 17 -12.16 -7.33 -0.21
C ASP A 17 -11.28 -6.80 0.92
N LEU A 18 -10.12 -6.28 0.54
CA LEU A 18 -9.21 -5.58 1.43
C LEU A 18 -9.64 -4.12 1.61
N LYS A 19 -10.03 -3.73 2.83
CA LYS A 19 -10.34 -2.35 3.18
C LYS A 19 -9.19 -1.74 3.99
N ILE A 20 -8.60 -0.66 3.49
CA ILE A 20 -7.43 0.00 4.11
C ILE A 20 -7.79 1.44 4.46
N ARG A 21 -7.35 1.89 5.64
CA ARG A 21 -7.26 3.30 5.99
C ARG A 21 -5.79 3.66 6.19
N ALA A 22 -5.30 4.61 5.41
CA ALA A 22 -3.95 5.16 5.55
C ALA A 22 -3.97 6.50 6.28
N PHE A 23 -2.88 6.83 6.97
CA PHE A 23 -2.68 8.08 7.69
C PHE A 23 -1.41 8.75 7.19
N GLY A 24 -1.36 10.07 7.19
CA GLY A 24 -0.19 10.83 6.75
C GLY A 24 -0.39 12.31 6.98
N LYS A 25 0.71 13.04 7.23
CA LYS A 25 0.73 14.50 7.34
C LYS A 25 0.73 15.17 5.97
N THR A 26 1.14 14.44 4.94
CA THR A 26 1.22 14.91 3.55
C THR A 26 0.52 13.94 2.60
N LYS A 27 0.19 14.42 1.39
CA LYS A 27 -0.39 13.57 0.34
C LYS A 27 0.57 12.45 -0.06
N GLN A 28 1.87 12.75 -0.12
CA GLN A 28 2.93 11.79 -0.40
C GLN A 28 2.97 10.68 0.65
N GLU A 29 2.89 11.03 1.94
CA GLU A 29 2.81 10.04 3.02
C GLU A 29 1.55 9.18 2.90
N LEU A 30 0.39 9.76 2.55
CA LEU A 30 -0.83 9.00 2.34
C LEU A 30 -0.68 7.97 1.21
N PHE A 31 -0.09 8.35 0.08
CA PHE A 31 0.15 7.43 -1.04
C PHE A 31 1.10 6.29 -0.65
N LEU A 32 2.22 6.62 -0.01
CA LEU A 32 3.19 5.62 0.46
C LEU A 32 2.55 4.66 1.48
N ASN A 33 1.80 5.19 2.43
CA ASN A 33 1.18 4.38 3.47
C ASN A 33 0.01 3.53 2.95
N MET A 34 -0.72 4.00 1.93
CA MET A 34 -1.72 3.19 1.23
C MET A 34 -1.07 2.04 0.47
N LEU A 35 0.04 2.29 -0.22
CA LEU A 35 0.81 1.25 -0.90
C LEU A 35 1.33 0.19 0.09
N LEU A 36 1.82 0.62 1.26
CA LEU A 36 2.20 -0.30 2.34
C LEU A 36 1.00 -1.16 2.79
N GLY A 37 -0.18 -0.57 2.92
CA GLY A 37 -1.40 -1.29 3.25
C GLY A 37 -1.78 -2.32 2.19
N MET A 38 -1.79 -1.94 0.91
CA MET A 38 -2.14 -2.84 -0.20
C MET A 38 -1.16 -4.01 -0.29
N THR A 39 0.15 -3.72 -0.28
CA THR A 39 1.19 -4.76 -0.38
C THR A 39 1.21 -5.70 0.82
N SER A 40 0.72 -5.26 1.99
CA SER A 40 0.59 -6.15 3.15
C SER A 40 -0.46 -7.25 2.93
N GLY A 41 -1.54 -6.95 2.20
CA GLY A 41 -2.60 -7.92 1.87
C GLY A 41 -2.22 -8.89 0.75
N LEU A 42 -1.31 -8.51 -0.14
CA LEU A 42 -0.82 -9.35 -1.24
C LEU A 42 0.23 -10.38 -0.81
N ARG A 43 0.88 -10.17 0.34
CA ARG A 43 2.00 -11.01 0.76
C ARG A 43 1.48 -12.38 1.24
N PRO A 44 1.88 -13.49 0.59
CA PRO A 44 1.55 -14.82 1.11
C PRO A 44 2.16 -15.01 2.49
N LYS A 45 1.41 -15.64 3.39
CA LYS A 45 1.92 -16.06 4.71
C LYS A 45 2.89 -17.23 4.52
N VAL A 46 4.14 -16.93 4.16
CA VAL A 46 5.17 -17.96 4.01
C VAL A 46 5.63 -18.40 5.40
N LYS A 47 5.46 -19.70 5.71
CA LYS A 47 5.89 -20.28 7.00
C LYS A 47 7.41 -20.23 7.21
N ASN A 48 8.19 -20.26 6.12
CA ASN A 48 9.66 -20.21 6.15
C ASN A 48 10.19 -18.99 5.37
N PRO A 49 10.68 -17.95 6.05
CA PRO A 49 11.26 -16.75 5.41
C PRO A 49 12.45 -17.06 4.49
N CYS A 50 13.13 -18.19 4.74
CA CYS A 50 14.31 -18.66 4.02
C CYS A 50 14.01 -19.06 2.57
N LEU A 51 12.76 -19.43 2.25
CA LEU A 51 12.32 -19.81 0.90
C LEU A 51 12.01 -18.61 0.00
N ARG A 52 12.15 -17.38 0.52
CA ARG A 52 11.98 -16.16 -0.30
C ARG A 52 13.08 -16.12 -1.34
N ARG A 53 12.71 -16.19 -2.63
CA ARG A 53 13.64 -15.90 -3.72
C ARG A 53 14.27 -14.52 -3.46
N ARG A 54 15.60 -14.51 -3.29
CA ARG A 54 16.40 -13.28 -3.23
C ARG A 54 16.59 -12.76 -4.65
N GLU A 55 15.49 -12.38 -5.29
CA GLU A 55 15.60 -11.62 -6.53
C GLU A 55 16.17 -10.24 -6.21
N LYS A 56 17.07 -9.75 -7.06
CA LYS A 56 17.63 -8.41 -6.91
C LYS A 56 16.49 -7.39 -6.99
N PRO A 57 16.47 -6.35 -6.14
CA PRO A 57 15.45 -5.31 -6.22
C PRO A 57 15.49 -4.68 -7.62
N LYS A 58 14.35 -4.71 -8.32
CA LYS A 58 14.16 -3.99 -9.58
C LYS A 58 13.59 -2.62 -9.26
N ILE A 59 14.13 -1.58 -9.90
CA ILE A 59 13.64 -0.22 -9.78
C ILE A 59 12.71 0.04 -10.97
N LYS A 60 11.45 0.38 -10.70
CA LYS A 60 10.46 0.84 -11.70
C LYS A 60 10.17 2.31 -11.43
N ILE A 61 10.28 3.17 -12.45
CA ILE A 61 9.89 4.58 -12.37
C ILE A 61 8.46 4.69 -12.89
N ILE A 62 7.56 5.24 -12.07
CA ILE A 62 6.15 5.44 -12.40
C ILE A 62 5.88 6.95 -12.51
N ARG A 63 5.28 7.39 -13.62
CA ARG A 63 4.87 8.78 -13.85
C ARG A 63 3.43 8.80 -14.31
N ILE A 64 2.53 9.29 -13.47
CA ILE A 64 1.08 9.29 -13.72
C ILE A 64 0.52 10.70 -13.50
N LYS A 65 -0.48 11.04 -14.29
CA LYS A 65 -1.29 12.25 -14.12
C LYS A 65 -2.76 11.84 -14.18
N SER A 66 -3.56 12.40 -13.29
CA SER A 66 -4.99 12.12 -13.20
C SER A 66 -5.76 13.41 -12.87
N LEU A 67 -7.08 13.37 -13.05
CA LEU A 67 -7.93 14.56 -12.95
C LEU A 67 -8.02 15.14 -11.52
N ASN A 68 -7.94 14.28 -10.51
CA ASN A 68 -8.01 14.65 -9.10
C ASN A 68 -7.15 13.69 -8.25
N LEU A 69 -7.13 13.92 -6.94
CA LEU A 69 -6.25 13.19 -6.02
C LEU A 69 -6.72 11.74 -5.81
N GLU A 70 -8.02 11.52 -5.79
CA GLU A 70 -8.66 10.22 -5.59
C GLU A 70 -8.35 9.29 -6.78
N THR A 71 -8.57 9.78 -8.00
CA THR A 71 -8.23 9.06 -9.23
C THR A 71 -6.72 8.84 -9.33
N LEU A 72 -5.90 9.84 -8.95
CA LEU A 72 -4.44 9.68 -8.94
C LEU A 72 -3.98 8.56 -8.01
N LEU A 73 -4.62 8.41 -6.84
CA LEU A 73 -4.31 7.32 -5.92
C LEU A 73 -4.68 5.97 -6.52
N VAL A 74 -5.86 5.86 -7.13
CA VAL A 74 -6.30 4.62 -7.80
C VAL A 74 -5.32 4.25 -8.91
N ASP A 75 -5.05 5.17 -9.84
CA ASP A 75 -4.14 4.94 -10.97
C ASP A 75 -2.73 4.57 -10.49
N PHE A 76 -2.23 5.25 -9.46
CA PHE A 76 -0.93 4.94 -8.86
C PHE A 76 -0.86 3.51 -8.30
N LEU A 77 -1.88 3.10 -7.54
CA LEU A 77 -1.90 1.75 -6.96
C LEU A 77 -2.07 0.68 -8.04
N SER A 78 -2.90 0.94 -9.06
CA SER A 78 -3.07 0.05 -10.21
C SER A 78 -1.75 -0.16 -10.96
N GLU A 79 -0.98 0.89 -11.23
CA GLU A 79 0.31 0.78 -11.93
C GLU A 79 1.39 0.05 -11.11
N VAL A 80 1.26 0.01 -9.78
CA VAL A 80 2.15 -0.78 -8.92
C VAL A 80 1.78 -2.27 -8.95
N LEU A 81 0.52 -2.62 -9.24
CA LEU A 81 0.07 -4.01 -9.37
C LEU A 81 0.42 -4.63 -10.73
N TYR A 82 0.49 -3.82 -11.79
CA TYR A 82 0.90 -4.22 -13.15
C TYR A 82 2.42 -4.30 -13.31
#